data_AF-A0A7C1IC86-F1
#
_entry.id   AF-A0A7C1IC86-F1
#
_cell.length_a   1.000
_cell.length_b   1.000
_cell.length_c   1.000
_cell.angle_alpha   90.00
_cell.angle_beta   90.00
_cell.angle_gamma   90.00
#
_symmetry.space_group_name_H-M   'P 1'
#
loop_
_entity.id
_entity.type
_entity.pdbx_description
1 polymer ?
#
loop_
_entity_poly.entity_id
_entity_poly.type
_entity_poly.pdbx_seq_one_letter_code
_entity_poly.pdbx_strand_id
1 'polypeptide(L)'
;MDVCLGGTFDLLHEGHQALLGTACRLGRVTVGLTSDEWARQRGKQVRPYGEREADLARWLEAHRCPHRIVPLHDPYGPTVEEDFEAIVVSPETEPTARAINERREKRGLPPLEVVVVPYVLADDGIPLSTTRIRRGDIADGHRLTPVRVNVGSTNPAKREAVEASFHRLFGHLEIKAELVDVPRSPLPCNREIVKGAWGRALRSLDGADYGVGIEAGLREAEDTCFVEHCCAVADATGYVT
;
A
#
# COMPACT_ATOMS: atom_id res chain seq x y z
N MET A 1 3.35 -14.75 -23.86
CA MET A 1 2.00 -14.33 -23.45
C MET A 1 1.81 -12.86 -23.78
N ASP A 2 0.57 -12.44 -24.04
CA ASP A 2 0.17 -11.03 -24.08
C ASP A 2 -0.29 -10.59 -22.68
N VAL A 3 0.45 -9.65 -22.10
CA VAL A 3 0.37 -9.26 -20.69
C VAL A 3 0.03 -7.78 -20.60
N CYS A 4 -0.90 -7.41 -19.72
CA CYS A 4 -1.20 -6.01 -19.46
C CYS A 4 -0.83 -5.58 -18.04
N LEU A 5 -0.50 -4.30 -17.88
CA LEU A 5 -0.47 -3.63 -16.58
C LEU A 5 -0.85 -2.17 -16.76
N GLY A 6 -1.39 -1.57 -15.71
CA GLY A 6 -1.82 -0.17 -15.71
C GLY A 6 -1.21 0.61 -14.56
N GLY A 7 -0.91 1.88 -14.81
CA GLY A 7 -0.37 2.74 -13.77
C GLY A 7 -0.25 4.20 -14.19
N THR A 8 0.07 5.04 -13.22
CA THR A 8 0.37 6.45 -13.48
C THR A 8 1.83 6.64 -13.85
N PHE A 9 2.74 5.80 -13.31
CA PHE A 9 4.18 5.81 -13.59
C PHE A 9 4.80 7.21 -13.53
N ASP A 10 4.43 7.97 -12.50
CA ASP A 10 4.82 9.37 -12.38
C ASP A 10 6.30 9.54 -12.09
N LEU A 11 6.86 8.90 -11.06
CA LEU A 11 8.32 8.72 -10.91
C LEU A 11 8.61 7.22 -10.91
N LEU A 12 9.47 6.76 -11.83
CA LEU A 12 9.84 5.34 -11.94
C LEU A 12 10.82 4.96 -10.82
N HIS A 13 10.27 4.49 -9.71
CA HIS A 13 11.00 3.88 -8.60
C HIS A 13 11.01 2.34 -8.69
N GLU A 14 11.77 1.68 -7.83
CA GLU A 14 11.96 0.23 -7.83
C GLU A 14 10.64 -0.56 -7.74
N GLY A 15 9.64 -0.05 -7.01
CA GLY A 15 8.28 -0.64 -7.02
C GLY A 15 7.65 -0.74 -8.41
N HIS A 16 7.76 0.30 -9.26
CA HIS A 16 7.31 0.23 -10.65
C HIS A 16 8.18 -0.73 -11.47
N GLN A 17 9.49 -0.72 -11.24
CA GLN A 17 10.43 -1.59 -11.95
C GLN A 17 10.18 -3.08 -11.65
N ALA A 18 9.76 -3.42 -10.43
CA ALA A 18 9.37 -4.78 -10.06
C ALA A 18 8.11 -5.24 -10.82
N LEU A 19 7.11 -4.38 -10.97
CA LEU A 19 5.91 -4.64 -11.78
C LEU A 19 6.27 -4.84 -13.25
N LEU A 20 6.99 -3.88 -13.83
CA LEU A 20 7.40 -3.91 -15.24
C LEU A 20 8.30 -5.11 -15.53
N GLY A 21 9.28 -5.37 -14.67
CA GLY A 21 10.19 -6.51 -14.80
C GLY A 21 9.47 -7.85 -14.71
N THR A 22 8.42 -7.95 -13.88
CA THR A 22 7.58 -9.16 -13.83
C THR A 22 6.79 -9.33 -15.13
N ALA A 23 6.14 -8.27 -15.62
CA ALA A 23 5.41 -8.32 -16.89
C ALA A 23 6.32 -8.69 -18.08
N CYS A 24 7.52 -8.11 -18.16
CA CYS A 24 8.48 -8.39 -19.22
C CYS A 24 9.01 -9.83 -19.22
N ARG A 25 9.06 -10.49 -18.05
CA ARG A 25 9.42 -11.91 -17.97
C ARG A 25 8.31 -12.84 -18.47
N LEU A 26 7.06 -12.40 -18.44
CA LEU A 26 5.88 -13.19 -18.85
C LEU A 26 5.63 -13.11 -20.36
N GLY A 27 5.94 -11.98 -21.00
CA GLY A 27 5.86 -11.87 -22.46
C GLY A 27 5.80 -10.46 -23.03
N ARG A 28 4.96 -10.26 -24.05
CA ARG A 28 4.74 -8.97 -24.70
C ARG A 28 3.83 -8.13 -23.81
N VAL A 29 4.22 -6.88 -23.55
CA VAL A 29 3.60 -6.06 -22.52
C VAL A 29 2.82 -4.89 -23.13
N THR A 30 1.54 -4.77 -22.80
CA THR A 30 0.78 -3.53 -23.00
C THR A 30 0.73 -2.77 -21.68
N VAL A 31 1.35 -1.59 -21.64
CA VAL A 31 1.33 -0.72 -20.47
C VAL A 31 0.30 0.38 -20.66
N GLY A 32 -0.75 0.34 -19.84
CA GLY A 32 -1.70 1.42 -19.71
C GLY A 32 -1.11 2.56 -18.89
N LEU A 33 -0.81 3.69 -19.52
CA LEU A 33 -0.31 4.90 -18.88
C LEU A 33 -1.46 5.89 -18.65
N THR A 34 -1.69 6.27 -17.39
CA THR A 34 -2.73 7.24 -17.02
C THR A 34 -2.58 8.55 -17.80
N SER A 35 -3.64 8.99 -18.50
CA SER A 35 -3.67 10.30 -19.16
C SER A 35 -3.66 11.46 -18.15
N ASP A 36 -3.19 12.64 -18.57
CA ASP A 36 -3.13 13.82 -17.69
C ASP A 36 -4.52 14.25 -17.21
N GLU A 37 -5.53 14.16 -18.09
CA GLU A 37 -6.93 14.43 -17.76
C GLU A 37 -7.45 13.47 -16.69
N TRP A 38 -7.19 12.17 -16.85
CA TRP A 38 -7.61 11.16 -15.90
C TRP A 38 -6.89 11.30 -14.55
N ALA A 39 -5.60 11.63 -14.56
CA ALA A 39 -4.85 11.94 -13.34
C ALA A 39 -5.47 13.13 -12.59
N ARG A 40 -5.81 14.22 -13.30
CA ARG A 40 -6.45 15.40 -12.71
C ARG A 40 -7.83 15.11 -12.14
N GLN A 41 -8.66 14.33 -12.84
CA GLN A 41 -9.98 13.91 -12.34
C GLN A 41 -9.88 13.11 -11.03
N ARG A 42 -8.77 12.39 -10.84
CA ARG A 42 -8.45 11.65 -9.60
C ARG A 42 -7.77 12.51 -8.53
N GLY A 43 -7.61 13.82 -8.75
CA GLY A 43 -6.93 14.73 -7.84
C GLY A 43 -5.42 14.48 -7.72
N LYS A 44 -4.81 13.77 -8.67
CA LYS A 44 -3.37 13.47 -8.68
C LYS A 44 -2.62 14.52 -9.50
N GLN A 45 -1.60 15.13 -8.91
CA GLN A 45 -0.65 15.96 -9.63
C GLN A 45 0.51 15.10 -10.12
N VAL A 46 0.70 15.05 -11.43
CA VAL A 46 1.67 14.18 -12.11
C VAL A 46 2.47 14.97 -13.12
N ARG A 47 3.63 14.45 -13.52
CA ARG A 47 4.38 14.95 -14.68
C ARG A 47 3.54 14.79 -15.96
N PRO A 48 3.77 15.62 -17.00
CA PRO A 48 3.07 15.49 -18.27
C PRO A 48 3.15 14.07 -18.85
N TYR A 49 2.10 13.63 -19.53
CA TYR A 49 2.01 12.29 -20.10
C TYR A 49 3.24 11.94 -20.95
N GLY A 50 3.68 12.84 -21.83
CA GLY A 50 4.82 12.61 -22.71
C GLY A 50 6.14 12.38 -21.97
N GLU A 51 6.37 13.03 -20.82
CA GLU A 51 7.57 12.78 -20.01
C GLU A 51 7.53 11.39 -19.37
N ARG A 52 6.37 11.01 -18.83
CA ARG A 52 6.17 9.70 -18.20
C ARG A 52 6.25 8.58 -19.22
N GLU A 53 5.68 8.78 -20.41
CA GLU A 53 5.77 7.86 -21.53
C GLU A 53 7.22 7.68 -21.99
N ALA A 54 7.97 8.78 -22.16
CA ALA A 54 9.37 8.72 -22.56
C ALA A 54 10.25 7.98 -21.54
N ASP A 55 10.03 8.21 -20.24
CA ASP A 55 10.76 7.50 -19.19
C ASP A 55 10.42 6.00 -19.15
N LEU A 56 9.14 5.66 -19.32
CA LEU A 56 8.65 4.29 -19.37
C LEU A 56 9.18 3.54 -20.60
N ALA A 57 9.13 4.17 -21.77
CA ALA A 57 9.67 3.62 -23.02
C ALA A 57 11.17 3.36 -22.89
N ARG A 58 11.94 4.35 -22.40
CA ARG A 58 13.38 4.21 -22.17
C ARG A 58 13.70 3.03 -21.25
N TRP A 59 12.94 2.84 -20.18
CA TRP A 59 13.12 1.71 -19.27
C TRP A 59 12.81 0.38 -19.95
N LEU A 60 11.68 0.26 -20.66
CA LEU A 60 11.26 -0.97 -21.35
C LEU A 60 12.24 -1.37 -22.47
N GLU A 61 12.72 -0.40 -23.24
CA GLU A 61 13.73 -0.59 -24.29
C GLU A 61 15.06 -1.07 -23.71
N ALA A 62 15.53 -0.45 -22.63
CA ALA A 62 16.76 -0.85 -21.94
C ALA A 62 16.71 -2.32 -21.46
N HIS A 63 15.52 -2.82 -21.13
CA HIS A 63 15.29 -4.20 -20.70
C HIS A 63 14.90 -5.15 -21.84
N ARG A 64 14.96 -4.68 -23.10
CA ARG A 64 14.61 -5.45 -24.31
C ARG A 64 13.21 -6.07 -24.23
N CYS A 65 12.28 -5.37 -23.58
CA CYS A 65 10.93 -5.83 -23.36
C CYS A 65 10.06 -5.46 -24.56
N PRO A 66 9.45 -6.43 -25.28
CA PRO A 66 8.50 -6.13 -26.35
C PRO A 66 7.27 -5.45 -25.75
N HIS A 67 6.98 -4.21 -26.15
CA HIS A 67 5.96 -3.42 -25.46
C HIS A 67 5.13 -2.54 -26.39
N ARG A 68 3.97 -2.13 -25.86
CA ARG A 68 3.09 -1.07 -26.39
C ARG A 68 2.62 -0.22 -25.21
N ILE A 69 2.75 1.10 -25.30
CA ILE A 69 2.20 2.03 -24.31
C ILE A 69 0.88 2.57 -24.85
N VAL A 70 -0.15 2.62 -24.02
CA VAL A 70 -1.47 3.13 -24.38
C VAL A 70 -1.98 4.10 -23.32
N PRO A 71 -2.62 5.22 -23.72
CA PRO A 71 -3.22 6.13 -22.76
C PRO A 71 -4.44 5.49 -22.08
N LEU A 72 -4.57 5.69 -20.77
CA LEU A 72 -5.74 5.33 -19.98
C LEU A 72 -6.59 6.56 -19.68
N HIS A 73 -7.86 6.48 -20.06
CA HIS A 73 -8.88 7.50 -19.77
C HIS A 73 -9.92 7.02 -18.74
N ASP A 74 -9.84 5.76 -18.31
CA ASP A 74 -10.71 5.13 -17.34
C ASP A 74 -9.96 3.98 -16.60
N PRO A 75 -10.55 3.34 -15.57
CA PRO A 75 -9.88 2.28 -14.79
C PRO A 75 -9.61 0.96 -15.54
N TYR A 76 -10.25 0.71 -16.68
CA TYR A 76 -10.23 -0.56 -17.40
C TYR A 76 -9.34 -0.46 -18.64
N GLY A 77 -9.42 0.65 -19.37
CA GLY A 77 -8.70 0.82 -20.62
C GLY A 77 -8.96 -0.35 -21.58
N PRO A 78 -7.93 -0.87 -22.29
CA PRO A 78 -8.12 -1.89 -23.31
C PRO A 78 -8.45 -3.28 -22.74
N THR A 79 -8.39 -3.49 -21.41
CA THR A 79 -8.47 -4.85 -20.82
C THR A 79 -9.83 -5.51 -20.96
N VAL A 80 -10.86 -4.77 -21.36
CA VAL A 80 -12.24 -5.24 -21.57
C VAL A 80 -12.65 -5.29 -23.05
N GLU A 81 -11.69 -5.02 -23.95
CA GLU A 81 -11.89 -4.95 -25.40
C GLU A 81 -10.86 -5.79 -26.15
N GLU A 82 -9.60 -5.78 -25.71
CA GLU A 82 -8.52 -6.59 -26.27
C GLU A 82 -8.35 -7.91 -25.53
N ASP A 83 -7.76 -8.89 -26.22
CA ASP A 83 -7.44 -10.18 -25.64
C ASP A 83 -6.06 -10.14 -24.97
N PHE A 84 -6.04 -10.47 -23.69
CA PHE A 84 -4.83 -10.56 -22.87
C PHE A 84 -4.89 -11.89 -22.12
N GLU A 85 -3.74 -12.47 -21.84
CA GLU A 85 -3.63 -13.71 -21.08
C GLU A 85 -3.45 -13.43 -19.58
N ALA A 86 -2.72 -12.36 -19.23
CA ALA A 86 -2.42 -12.02 -17.84
C ALA A 86 -2.47 -10.51 -17.57
N ILE A 87 -2.77 -10.15 -16.32
CA ILE A 87 -2.66 -8.79 -15.78
C ILE A 87 -1.70 -8.77 -14.59
N VAL A 88 -0.69 -7.92 -14.65
CA VAL A 88 0.27 -7.73 -13.55
C VAL A 88 -0.15 -6.53 -12.71
N VAL A 89 -0.30 -6.75 -11.41
CA VAL A 89 -0.80 -5.75 -10.46
C VAL A 89 0.01 -5.70 -9.18
N SER A 90 -0.10 -4.59 -8.46
CA SER A 90 0.34 -4.47 -7.06
C SER A 90 -0.81 -4.86 -6.13
N PRO A 91 -0.58 -5.02 -4.81
CA PRO A 91 -1.69 -5.22 -3.87
C PRO A 91 -2.70 -4.06 -3.90
N GLU A 92 -2.27 -2.82 -4.20
CA GLU A 92 -3.16 -1.66 -4.37
C GLU A 92 -4.13 -1.85 -5.56
N THR A 93 -3.66 -2.46 -6.65
CA THR A 93 -4.41 -2.58 -7.91
C THR A 93 -5.06 -3.95 -8.12
N GLU A 94 -4.81 -4.92 -7.24
CA GLU A 94 -5.45 -6.25 -7.27
C GLU A 94 -6.99 -6.21 -7.26
N PRO A 95 -7.66 -5.39 -6.42
CA PRO A 95 -9.12 -5.31 -6.45
C PRO A 95 -9.65 -4.83 -7.81
N THR A 96 -8.89 -3.98 -8.51
CA THR A 96 -9.26 -3.52 -9.85
C THR A 96 -9.13 -4.64 -10.89
N ALA A 97 -8.08 -5.48 -10.80
CA ALA A 97 -7.95 -6.66 -11.66
C ALA A 97 -9.10 -7.66 -11.47
N ARG A 98 -9.54 -7.87 -10.23
CA ARG A 98 -10.73 -8.70 -9.94
C ARG A 98 -11.98 -8.12 -10.60
N ALA A 99 -12.21 -6.83 -10.47
CA ALA A 99 -13.31 -6.14 -11.15
C ALA A 99 -13.21 -6.21 -12.68
N ILE A 100 -12.01 -6.19 -13.25
CA ILE A 100 -11.80 -6.40 -14.71
C ILE A 100 -12.28 -7.78 -15.12
N ASN A 101 -11.90 -8.84 -14.39
CA ASN A 101 -12.33 -10.21 -14.69
C ASN A 101 -13.85 -10.38 -14.61
N GLU A 102 -14.51 -9.75 -13.64
CA GLU A 102 -15.98 -9.73 -13.57
C GLU A 102 -16.63 -9.07 -14.81
N ARG A 103 -16.02 -8.02 -15.38
CA ARG A 103 -16.50 -7.42 -16.63
C ARG A 103 -16.23 -8.31 -17.84
N ARG A 104 -15.05 -8.96 -17.89
CA ARG A 104 -14.67 -9.86 -18.98
C ARG A 104 -15.65 -11.03 -19.07
N GLU A 105 -15.98 -11.63 -17.93
CA GLU A 105 -16.98 -12.71 -17.86
C GLU A 105 -18.35 -12.26 -18.39
N LYS A 106 -18.83 -11.07 -17.97
CA LYS A 106 -20.10 -10.50 -18.47
C LYS A 106 -20.10 -10.23 -19.98
N ARG A 107 -18.93 -10.08 -20.60
CA ARG A 107 -18.75 -9.86 -22.03
C ARG A 107 -18.40 -11.15 -22.80
N GLY A 108 -18.34 -12.30 -22.12
CA GLY A 108 -17.95 -13.57 -22.74
C GLY A 108 -16.46 -13.67 -23.07
N LEU A 109 -15.61 -12.85 -22.45
CA LEU A 109 -14.15 -12.90 -22.59
C LEU A 109 -13.53 -13.82 -21.53
N PRO A 110 -12.43 -14.53 -21.84
CA PRO A 110 -11.74 -15.36 -20.86
C PRO A 110 -11.15 -14.51 -19.73
N PRO A 111 -11.17 -14.98 -18.46
CA PRO A 111 -10.57 -14.25 -17.35
C PRO A 111 -9.04 -14.16 -17.53
N LEU A 112 -8.47 -13.05 -17.08
CA LEU A 112 -7.02 -12.83 -17.04
C LEU A 112 -6.42 -13.57 -15.85
N GLU A 113 -5.24 -14.17 -16.06
CA GLU A 113 -4.38 -14.57 -14.95
C GLU A 113 -3.92 -13.33 -14.18
N VAL A 114 -4.27 -13.23 -12.89
CA VAL A 114 -3.90 -12.09 -12.05
C VAL A 114 -2.59 -12.39 -11.34
N VAL A 115 -1.53 -11.69 -11.74
CA VAL A 115 -0.19 -11.83 -11.15
C VAL A 115 0.05 -10.66 -10.20
N VAL A 116 0.00 -10.92 -8.89
CA VAL A 116 0.24 -9.91 -7.85
C VAL A 116 1.73 -9.85 -7.52
N VAL A 117 2.34 -8.68 -7.72
CA VAL A 117 3.74 -8.41 -7.34
C VAL A 117 3.74 -7.75 -5.96
N PRO A 118 4.44 -8.31 -4.96
CA PRO A 118 4.54 -7.72 -3.63
C PRO A 118 5.11 -6.29 -3.66
N TYR A 119 4.77 -5.51 -2.64
CA TYR A 119 5.37 -4.18 -2.48
C TYR A 119 6.89 -4.27 -2.32
N VAL A 120 7.59 -3.36 -3.00
CA VAL A 120 8.98 -3.03 -2.66
C VAL A 120 8.93 -2.00 -1.54
N LEU A 121 9.57 -2.30 -0.42
CA LEU A 121 9.56 -1.47 0.79
C LEU A 121 10.80 -0.58 0.82
N ALA A 122 10.64 0.61 1.40
CA ALA A 122 11.78 1.41 1.87
C ALA A 122 12.37 0.81 3.17
N ASP A 123 13.50 1.33 3.62
CA ASP A 123 14.14 0.92 4.87
C ASP A 123 13.29 1.17 6.13
N ASP A 124 12.32 2.06 6.05
CA ASP A 124 11.32 2.26 7.09
C ASP A 124 10.19 1.23 7.08
N GLY A 125 10.23 0.21 6.21
CA GLY A 125 9.24 -0.86 6.14
C GLY A 125 7.94 -0.49 5.44
N ILE A 126 7.83 0.71 4.86
CA ILE A 126 6.62 1.20 4.18
C ILE A 126 6.84 1.12 2.66
N PRO A 127 5.83 0.76 1.84
CA PRO A 127 5.96 0.67 0.39
C PRO A 127 6.48 1.94 -0.28
N LEU A 128 7.36 1.77 -1.27
CA LEU A 128 7.81 2.84 -2.15
C LEU A 128 6.62 3.46 -2.88
N SER A 129 6.55 4.79 -2.88
CA SER A 129 5.56 5.51 -3.68
C SER A 129 6.09 6.84 -4.19
N THR A 130 5.62 7.24 -5.37
CA THR A 130 5.95 8.54 -5.95
C THR A 130 5.55 9.69 -5.01
N THR A 131 4.44 9.56 -4.28
CA THR A 131 3.97 10.56 -3.32
C THR A 131 5.00 10.82 -2.21
N ARG A 132 5.59 9.76 -1.65
CA ARG A 132 6.61 9.86 -0.59
C ARG A 132 7.90 10.49 -1.11
N ILE A 133 8.30 10.12 -2.33
CA ILE A 133 9.47 10.72 -3.01
C ILE A 133 9.23 12.22 -3.25
N ARG A 134 8.06 12.61 -3.77
CA ARG A 134 7.72 14.03 -4.01
C ARG A 134 7.67 14.87 -2.74
N ARG A 135 7.21 14.28 -1.62
CA ARG A 135 7.19 14.94 -0.32
C ARG A 135 8.58 15.06 0.31
N GLY A 136 9.57 14.35 -0.23
CA GLY A 136 10.90 14.26 0.37
C GLY A 136 10.96 13.37 1.60
N ASP A 137 9.96 12.50 1.81
CA ASP A 137 9.95 11.54 2.92
C ASP A 137 11.03 10.46 2.69
N ILE A 138 11.25 10.08 1.42
CA ILE A 138 12.22 9.07 1.02
C ILE A 138 13.00 9.47 -0.24
N ALA A 139 14.21 8.94 -0.38
CA ALA A 139 14.97 8.92 -1.64
C ALA A 139 15.75 7.60 -1.75
N ASP A 140 15.77 7.00 -2.94
CA ASP A 140 16.51 5.75 -3.23
C ASP A 140 16.23 4.61 -2.23
N GLY A 141 14.98 4.50 -1.78
CA GLY A 141 14.57 3.50 -0.80
C GLY A 141 14.91 3.82 0.65
N HIS A 142 15.50 4.97 0.92
CA HIS A 142 15.89 5.41 2.25
C HIS A 142 14.99 6.48 2.82
N ARG A 143 14.66 6.36 4.10
CA ARG A 143 13.92 7.34 4.88
C ARG A 143 14.76 8.58 5.17
N LEU A 144 14.26 9.75 4.77
CA LEU A 144 14.93 11.04 4.96
C LEU A 144 14.38 11.87 6.13
N THR A 145 13.11 11.66 6.50
CA THR A 145 12.44 12.35 7.61
C THR A 145 12.27 11.42 8.81
N PRO A 146 12.05 11.93 10.04
CA PRO A 146 11.74 11.05 11.17
C PRO A 146 10.51 10.18 10.90
N VAL A 147 10.53 8.91 11.27
CA VAL A 147 9.36 8.01 11.19
C VAL A 147 8.32 8.47 12.20
N ARG A 148 7.12 8.80 11.72
CA ARG A 148 6.02 9.35 12.55
C ARG A 148 5.18 8.21 13.10
N VAL A 149 5.14 8.10 14.42
CA VAL A 149 4.38 7.05 15.12
C VAL A 149 3.35 7.72 16.02
N ASN A 150 2.08 7.42 15.78
CA ASN A 150 1.01 7.83 16.66
C ASN A 150 0.65 6.69 17.61
N VAL A 151 0.47 7.01 18.88
CA VAL A 151 0.04 6.08 19.92
C VAL A 151 -1.40 6.44 20.26
N GLY A 152 -2.32 5.51 20.05
CA GLY A 152 -3.75 5.66 20.32
C GLY A 152 -4.12 5.66 21.80
N SER A 153 -3.26 6.24 22.64
CA SER A 153 -3.43 6.42 24.08
C SER A 153 -2.59 7.59 24.59
N THR A 154 -3.14 8.37 25.51
CA THR A 154 -2.43 9.44 26.23
C THR A 154 -1.66 8.95 27.46
N ASN A 155 -1.66 7.64 27.74
CA ASN A 155 -0.95 7.08 28.89
C ASN A 155 0.58 7.16 28.68
N PRO A 156 1.34 7.83 29.56
CA PRO A 156 2.79 7.97 29.42
C PRO A 156 3.54 6.65 29.30
N ALA A 157 3.18 5.63 30.09
CA ALA A 157 3.83 4.33 30.07
C ALA A 157 3.64 3.60 28.73
N LYS A 158 2.47 3.78 28.08
CA LYS A 158 2.22 3.23 26.74
C LYS A 158 3.06 3.94 25.70
N ARG A 159 3.13 5.28 25.76
CA ARG A 159 3.99 6.07 24.87
C ARG A 159 5.45 5.66 25.00
N GLU A 160 5.96 5.57 26.23
CA GLU A 160 7.36 5.17 26.52
C GLU A 160 7.66 3.75 26.02
N ALA A 161 6.74 2.81 26.20
CA ALA A 161 6.90 1.44 25.70
C ALA A 161 6.98 1.40 24.17
N VAL A 162 6.16 2.19 23.48
CA VAL A 162 6.21 2.31 22.01
C VAL A 162 7.51 2.96 21.56
N GLU A 163 7.90 4.06 22.21
CA GLU A 163 9.15 4.77 21.92
C GLU A 163 10.36 3.86 22.05
N ALA A 164 10.49 3.14 23.17
CA ALA A 164 11.57 2.18 23.38
C ALA A 164 11.56 1.04 22.35
N SER A 165 10.39 0.60 21.89
CA SER A 165 10.28 -0.48 20.90
C SER A 165 10.65 0.00 19.49
N PHE A 166 10.11 1.12 19.05
CA PHE A 166 10.38 1.67 17.72
C PHE A 166 11.81 2.18 17.57
N HIS A 167 12.43 2.69 18.64
CA HIS A 167 13.81 3.16 18.60
C HIS A 167 14.82 2.03 18.32
N ARG A 168 14.43 0.77 18.56
CA ARG A 168 15.24 -0.40 18.19
C ARG A 168 15.19 -0.71 16.69
N LEU A 169 14.17 -0.21 15.99
CA LEU A 169 13.94 -0.46 14.57
C LEU A 169 14.37 0.72 13.71
N PHE A 170 14.11 1.94 14.17
CA PHE A 170 14.33 3.17 13.41
C PHE A 170 15.17 4.18 14.18
N GLY A 171 16.16 4.77 13.52
CA GLY A 171 17.10 5.70 14.15
C GLY A 171 16.52 7.09 14.46
N HIS A 172 15.54 7.55 13.67
CA HIS A 172 14.92 8.87 13.83
C HIS A 172 13.39 8.72 13.90
N LEU A 173 12.79 9.18 15.00
CA LEU A 173 11.37 9.01 15.31
C LEU A 173 10.73 10.33 15.72
N GLU A 174 9.47 10.50 15.34
CA GLU A 174 8.55 11.51 15.87
C GLU A 174 7.34 10.79 16.46
N ILE A 175 7.16 10.86 17.77
CA ILE A 175 6.09 10.11 18.46
C ILE A 175 5.05 11.06 19.03
N LYS A 176 3.79 10.85 18.64
CA LYS A 176 2.63 11.58 19.18
C LYS A 176 1.73 10.63 19.94
N ALA A 177 1.26 11.05 21.09
CA ALA A 177 0.26 10.33 21.86
C ALA A 177 -1.06 11.07 21.74
N GLU A 178 -2.12 10.37 21.34
CA GLU A 178 -3.42 10.97 21.14
C GLU A 178 -4.53 10.15 21.79
N LEU A 179 -5.58 10.86 22.20
CA LEU A 179 -6.78 10.21 22.71
C LEU A 179 -7.64 9.80 21.53
N VAL A 180 -7.67 8.50 21.27
CA VAL A 180 -8.58 7.92 20.29
C VAL A 180 -9.80 7.37 21.02
N ASP A 181 -10.96 7.86 20.62
CA ASP A 181 -12.22 7.25 21.03
C ASP A 181 -12.38 5.90 20.33
N VAL A 182 -12.59 4.83 21.10
CA VAL A 182 -12.90 3.50 20.61
C VAL A 182 -13.94 2.93 21.58
N PRO A 183 -15.10 2.46 21.10
CA PRO A 183 -16.10 1.86 21.98
C PRO A 183 -15.46 0.76 22.84
N ARG A 184 -15.61 0.89 24.15
CA ARG A 184 -14.99 -0.03 25.11
C ARG A 184 -15.95 -0.39 26.22
N SER A 185 -15.96 -1.67 26.57
CA SER A 185 -16.49 -2.15 27.84
C SER A 185 -15.60 -1.64 28.99
N PRO A 186 -16.13 -1.41 30.20
CA PRO A 186 -15.32 -1.05 31.36
C PRO A 186 -14.20 -2.06 31.68
N LEU A 187 -14.40 -3.32 31.29
CA LEU A 187 -13.45 -4.42 31.41
C LEU A 187 -13.51 -5.25 30.11
N PRO A 188 -12.66 -4.95 29.11
CA PRO A 188 -12.67 -5.69 27.86
C PRO A 188 -12.19 -7.12 28.09
N CYS A 189 -12.94 -8.10 27.58
CA CYS A 189 -12.61 -9.51 27.71
C CYS A 189 -12.35 -10.18 26.36
N ASN A 190 -11.39 -11.11 26.33
CA ASN A 190 -11.10 -11.97 25.19
C ASN A 190 -10.94 -11.17 23.88
N ARG A 191 -11.80 -11.40 22.88
CA ARG A 191 -11.74 -10.73 21.55
C ARG A 191 -11.95 -9.21 21.61
N GLU A 192 -12.55 -8.67 22.67
CA GLU A 192 -12.70 -7.22 22.81
C GLU A 192 -11.36 -6.51 22.99
N ILE A 193 -10.39 -7.17 23.63
CA ILE A 193 -9.03 -6.64 23.83
C ILE A 193 -8.36 -6.42 22.48
N VAL A 194 -8.39 -7.44 21.62
CA VAL A 194 -7.82 -7.38 20.27
C VAL A 194 -8.53 -6.33 19.41
N LYS A 195 -9.87 -6.29 19.44
CA LYS A 195 -10.64 -5.27 18.69
C LYS A 195 -10.33 -3.85 19.17
N GLY A 196 -10.15 -3.65 20.48
CA GLY A 196 -9.78 -2.38 21.07
C GLY A 196 -8.39 -1.92 20.62
N ALA A 197 -7.40 -2.80 20.71
CA ALA A 197 -6.04 -2.53 20.24
C ALA A 197 -6.04 -2.20 18.74
N TRP A 198 -6.68 -3.04 17.92
CA TRP A 198 -6.79 -2.83 16.47
C TRP A 198 -7.46 -1.49 16.13
N GLY A 199 -8.60 -1.20 16.77
CA GLY A 199 -9.34 0.04 16.55
C GLY A 199 -8.53 1.29 16.90
N ARG A 200 -7.74 1.23 17.98
CA ARG A 200 -6.82 2.32 18.36
C ARG A 200 -5.69 2.49 17.36
N ALA A 201 -5.09 1.39 16.90
CA ALA A 201 -4.01 1.43 15.92
C ALA A 201 -4.46 2.09 14.61
N LEU A 202 -5.57 1.62 14.02
CA LEU A 202 -6.10 2.19 12.77
C LEU A 202 -6.52 3.65 12.89
N ARG A 203 -7.24 4.01 13.96
CA ARG A 203 -7.74 5.38 14.11
C ARG A 203 -6.64 6.38 14.47
N SER A 204 -5.52 5.93 15.02
CA SER A 204 -4.36 6.79 15.28
C SER A 204 -3.46 6.97 14.06
N LEU A 205 -3.69 6.26 12.96
CA LEU A 205 -2.81 6.30 11.80
C LEU A 205 -2.83 7.64 11.05
N ASP A 206 -3.86 8.49 11.25
CA ASP A 206 -4.02 9.71 10.47
C ASP A 206 -2.80 10.65 10.58
N GLY A 207 -2.26 11.02 9.42
CA GLY A 207 -1.04 11.83 9.31
C GLY A 207 0.27 11.15 9.74
N ALA A 208 0.23 9.91 10.24
CA ALA A 208 1.40 9.15 10.69
C ALA A 208 1.85 8.08 9.70
N ASP A 209 3.04 7.54 9.93
CA ASP A 209 3.59 6.39 9.20
C ASP A 209 3.17 5.07 9.87
N TYR A 210 3.03 5.09 11.20
CA TYR A 210 2.53 3.99 12.01
C TYR A 210 1.52 4.46 13.05
N GLY A 211 0.47 3.69 13.26
CA GLY A 211 -0.49 3.84 14.35
C GLY A 211 -0.39 2.67 15.33
N VAL A 212 -0.29 2.93 16.62
CA VAL A 212 -0.10 1.89 17.65
C VAL A 212 -1.23 1.91 18.65
N GLY A 213 -1.90 0.78 18.78
CA GLY A 213 -2.97 0.56 19.74
C GLY A 213 -2.58 -0.45 20.79
N ILE A 214 -2.65 -0.07 22.05
CA ILE A 214 -2.38 -0.98 23.17
C ILE A 214 -3.63 -1.05 24.05
N GLU A 215 -4.18 -2.25 24.21
CA GLU A 215 -5.33 -2.53 25.08
C GLU A 215 -4.95 -3.62 26.08
N ALA A 216 -5.45 -3.50 27.31
CA ALA A 216 -5.29 -4.51 28.33
C ALA A 216 -6.67 -4.92 28.83
N GLY A 217 -6.82 -6.19 29.17
CA GLY A 217 -8.08 -6.72 29.65
C GLY A 217 -7.91 -8.11 30.24
N LEU A 218 -9.01 -8.85 30.30
CA LEU A 218 -9.02 -10.20 30.86
C LEU A 218 -9.23 -11.24 29.76
N ARG A 219 -8.35 -12.24 29.73
CA ARG A 219 -8.59 -13.46 28.95
C ARG A 219 -9.07 -14.54 29.91
N GLU A 220 -10.30 -14.98 29.70
CA GLU A 220 -10.93 -16.04 30.46
C GLU A 220 -10.60 -17.38 29.79
N ALA A 221 -10.21 -18.37 30.58
CA ALA A 221 -9.97 -19.73 30.13
C ALA A 221 -10.50 -20.68 31.21
N GLU A 222 -11.53 -21.48 30.90
CA GLU A 222 -12.21 -22.42 31.80
C GLU A 222 -12.26 -21.97 33.27
N ASP A 223 -11.28 -22.34 34.10
CA ASP A 223 -11.23 -22.03 35.53
C ASP A 223 -10.19 -20.97 35.94
N THR A 224 -9.64 -20.21 34.99
CA THR A 224 -8.56 -19.23 35.22
C THR A 224 -8.77 -17.95 34.41
N CYS A 225 -8.39 -16.83 35.00
CA CYS A 225 -8.39 -15.53 34.34
C CYS A 225 -6.97 -14.98 34.24
N PHE A 226 -6.58 -14.56 33.03
CA PHE A 226 -5.28 -13.97 32.75
C PHE A 226 -5.44 -12.48 32.48
N VAL A 227 -4.50 -11.67 32.97
CA VAL A 227 -4.33 -10.32 32.46
C VAL A 227 -3.66 -10.44 31.10
N GLU A 228 -4.35 -9.97 30.06
CA GLU A 228 -3.84 -9.98 28.69
C GLU A 228 -3.60 -8.56 28.22
N HIS A 229 -2.46 -8.35 27.56
CA HIS A 229 -2.10 -7.11 26.90
C HIS A 229 -1.97 -7.40 25.42
N CYS A 230 -2.74 -6.68 24.59
CA CYS A 230 -2.65 -6.74 23.15
C CYS A 230 -2.06 -5.43 22.63
N CYS A 231 -1.06 -5.54 21.77
CA CYS A 231 -0.52 -4.44 20.98
C CYS A 231 -0.85 -4.72 19.51
N ALA A 232 -1.43 -3.74 18.84
CA ALA A 232 -1.66 -3.76 17.41
C ALA A 232 -0.88 -2.61 16.77
N VAL A 233 -0.23 -2.87 15.64
CA VAL A 233 0.52 -1.89 14.87
C VAL A 233 -0.07 -1.80 13.47
N ALA A 234 -0.59 -0.63 13.12
CA ALA A 234 -1.06 -0.29 11.78
C ALA A 234 0.05 0.44 11.00
N ASP A 235 0.31 0.03 9.76
CA ASP A 235 1.19 0.78 8.85
C ASP A 235 0.41 1.76 7.96
N ALA A 236 1.13 2.58 7.18
CA ALA A 236 0.53 3.57 6.27
C ALA A 236 -0.36 2.98 5.16
N THR A 237 -0.35 1.66 4.93
CA THR A 237 -1.28 0.97 4.00
C THR A 237 -2.58 0.56 4.68
N GLY A 238 -2.66 0.69 6.01
CA GLY A 238 -3.77 0.21 6.83
C GLY A 238 -3.67 -1.26 7.20
N TYR A 239 -2.56 -1.94 6.86
CA TYR A 239 -2.31 -3.28 7.33
C TYR A 239 -2.00 -3.26 8.83
N VAL A 240 -2.59 -4.19 9.58
CA VAL A 240 -2.43 -4.26 11.04
C VAL A 240 -1.91 -5.63 11.44
N THR A 241 -0.87 -5.63 12.26
CA THR A 241 -0.30 -6.81 12.93
C THR A 241 -0.46 -6.75 14.44
#